data_AF-A0A7L0NNT9-F1
#
_entry.id   AF-A0A7L0NNT9-F1
#
_cell.length_a   1.000
_cell.length_b   1.000
_cell.length_c   1.000
_cell.angle_alpha   90.00
_cell.angle_beta   90.00
_cell.angle_gamma   90.00
#
_symmetry.space_group_name_H-M   'P 1'
#
loop_
_entity.id
_entity.type
_entity.pdbx_description
1 polymer ?
#
loop_
_entity_poly.entity_id
_entity_poly.type
_entity_poly.pdbx_seq_one_letter_code
_entity_poly.pdbx_strand_id
1 'polypeptide(L)'
;MKSYFTRESKILAHNEKETLYSKLLKSAQEQHGKLQARIEKVNELLKEAESCLVALESGMCFKTGDLCFNFCFVFSRASLLCLDGQFRILCLELSEMETEDEQMLLQMDELKTTEKNCQKILEKYDFTEWEILEWSEQQAVFHFLYDSLELTVVFEPPVDGDDLGVDPSRTIISLNFESFLDVEQAPPSSCLVQRLIFQFIESQGNWQEKCPTLYYLPQVLHDISLVVNRCKILGEEIEFLERWGGKFNLLKTDIKDTEVKLLFSASAAFAKFELTLSLSSNYPSVPLPFSVQIHIGNIGEKEISAVLSSVSAGHHYLRRIVTLIHQNLLQDLR
;
A
#
# COMPACT_ATOMS: atom_id res chain seq x y z
N MET A 1 38.12 -1.10 -33.31
CA MET A 1 37.84 -1.64 -31.95
C MET A 1 36.38 -2.03 -31.69
N LYS A 2 35.38 -1.69 -32.52
CA LYS A 2 33.97 -2.08 -32.27
C LYS A 2 33.61 -3.55 -32.58
N SER A 3 34.38 -4.29 -33.39
CA SER A 3 34.04 -5.68 -33.75
C SER A 3 34.51 -6.75 -32.75
N TYR A 4 35.46 -6.42 -31.87
CA TYR A 4 35.99 -7.37 -30.88
C TYR A 4 35.03 -7.53 -29.69
N PHE A 5 34.51 -6.42 -29.15
CA PHE A 5 33.56 -6.41 -28.03
C PHE A 5 32.26 -7.17 -28.34
N THR A 6 31.72 -7.03 -29.55
CA THR A 6 30.48 -7.74 -29.94
C THR A 6 30.68 -9.25 -30.07
N ARG A 7 31.91 -9.71 -30.33
CA ARG A 7 32.26 -11.13 -30.37
C ARG A 7 32.40 -11.70 -28.96
N GLU A 8 32.98 -10.94 -28.05
CA GLU A 8 33.21 -11.34 -26.67
C GLU A 8 31.91 -11.43 -25.86
N SER A 9 31.00 -10.45 -26.01
CA SER A 9 29.66 -10.51 -25.38
C SER A 9 28.83 -11.70 -25.89
N LYS A 10 28.97 -12.09 -27.16
CA LYS A 10 28.28 -13.28 -27.71
C LYS A 10 28.84 -14.58 -27.13
N ILE A 11 30.14 -14.65 -26.88
CA ILE A 11 30.77 -15.82 -26.26
C ILE A 11 30.35 -15.94 -24.79
N LEU A 12 30.29 -14.82 -24.06
CA LEU A 12 29.79 -14.77 -22.68
C LEU A 12 28.35 -15.25 -22.58
N ALA A 13 27.45 -14.71 -23.41
CA ALA A 13 26.05 -15.13 -23.43
C ALA A 13 25.88 -16.62 -23.81
N HIS A 14 26.75 -17.16 -24.68
CA HIS A 14 26.73 -18.59 -25.00
C HIS A 14 27.17 -19.46 -23.81
N ASN A 15 28.22 -19.04 -23.09
CA ASN A 15 28.69 -19.74 -21.89
C ASN A 15 27.67 -19.69 -20.75
N GLU A 16 26.99 -18.57 -20.56
CA GLU A 16 25.89 -18.45 -19.58
C GLU A 16 24.72 -19.37 -19.94
N LYS A 17 24.37 -19.45 -21.23
CA LYS A 17 23.33 -20.35 -21.71
C LYS A 17 23.71 -21.83 -21.53
N GLU A 18 24.96 -22.18 -21.81
CA GLU A 18 25.48 -23.55 -21.62
C GLU A 18 25.49 -23.95 -20.13
N THR A 19 25.88 -23.04 -19.24
CA THR A 19 25.84 -23.30 -17.79
C THR A 19 24.42 -23.43 -17.27
N LEU A 20 23.46 -22.64 -17.77
CA LEU A 20 22.04 -22.77 -17.44
C LEU A 20 21.47 -24.13 -17.89
N TYR A 21 21.71 -24.54 -19.14
CA TYR A 21 21.22 -25.85 -19.60
C TYR A 21 21.89 -27.01 -18.88
N SER A 22 23.17 -26.90 -18.55
CA SER A 22 23.87 -27.91 -17.76
C SER A 22 23.27 -28.05 -16.36
N LYS A 23 22.89 -26.95 -15.71
CA LYS A 23 22.18 -26.97 -14.41
C LYS A 23 20.79 -27.58 -14.53
N LEU A 24 20.04 -27.22 -15.58
CA LEU A 24 18.70 -27.76 -15.82
C LEU A 24 18.74 -29.27 -16.06
N LEU A 25 19.71 -29.74 -16.86
CA LEU A 25 19.90 -31.16 -17.14
C LEU A 25 20.24 -31.95 -15.87
N LYS A 26 21.14 -31.43 -15.03
CA LYS A 26 21.49 -32.06 -13.75
C LYS A 26 20.28 -32.15 -12.81
N SER A 27 19.50 -31.07 -12.70
CA SER A 27 18.28 -31.06 -11.89
C SER A 27 17.26 -32.09 -12.38
N ALA A 28 17.03 -32.16 -13.70
CA ALA A 28 16.13 -33.14 -14.30
C ALA A 28 16.59 -34.58 -14.05
N GLN A 29 17.89 -34.86 -14.16
CA GLN A 29 18.48 -36.17 -13.86
C GLN A 29 18.31 -36.55 -12.38
N GLU A 30 18.48 -35.60 -11.46
CA GLU A 30 18.30 -35.85 -10.02
C GLU A 30 16.83 -36.16 -9.68
N GLN A 31 15.88 -35.42 -10.26
CA GLN A 31 14.45 -35.68 -10.07
C GLN A 31 14.03 -37.02 -10.66
N HIS A 32 14.58 -37.40 -11.83
CA HIS A 32 14.32 -38.69 -12.42
C HIS A 32 14.84 -39.84 -11.53
N GLY A 33 16.04 -39.71 -10.96
CA GLY A 33 16.60 -40.67 -10.02
C GLY A 33 15.75 -40.84 -8.75
N LYS A 34 15.25 -39.73 -8.18
CA LYS A 34 14.36 -39.76 -7.01
C LYS A 34 13.03 -40.48 -7.32
N LEU A 35 12.47 -40.24 -8.50
CA LEU A 35 11.24 -40.89 -8.93
C LEU A 35 11.45 -42.40 -9.11
N GLN A 36 12.57 -42.80 -9.72
CA GLN A 36 12.90 -44.20 -9.96
C GLN A 36 13.12 -44.97 -8.66
N ALA A 37 13.82 -44.38 -7.68
CA ALA A 37 13.97 -44.97 -6.34
C ALA A 37 12.61 -45.14 -5.63
N ARG A 38 11.67 -44.21 -5.82
CA ARG A 38 10.31 -44.32 -5.26
C ARG A 38 9.53 -45.45 -5.92
N ILE A 39 9.67 -45.65 -7.23
CA ILE A 39 9.04 -46.76 -7.97
C ILE A 39 9.59 -48.10 -7.49
N GLU A 40 10.90 -48.23 -7.32
CA GLU A 40 11.51 -49.46 -6.78
C GLU A 40 11.01 -49.79 -5.38
N LYS A 41 10.89 -48.78 -4.50
CA LYS A 41 10.34 -48.98 -3.15
C LYS A 41 8.89 -49.47 -3.17
N VAL A 42 8.07 -48.96 -4.08
CA VAL A 42 6.67 -49.41 -4.23
C VAL A 42 6.62 -50.85 -4.77
N ASN A 43 7.50 -51.20 -5.72
CA ASN A 43 7.55 -52.57 -6.25
C ASN A 43 7.94 -53.60 -5.19
N GLU A 44 8.88 -53.27 -4.29
CA GLU A 44 9.26 -54.18 -3.20
C GLU A 44 8.12 -54.37 -2.19
N LEU A 45 7.40 -53.30 -1.83
CA LEU A 45 6.20 -53.42 -0.99
C LEU A 45 5.10 -54.26 -1.66
N LEU A 46 4.97 -54.16 -2.98
CA LEU A 46 3.98 -54.93 -3.73
C LEU A 46 4.34 -56.43 -3.77
N LYS A 47 5.61 -56.78 -3.94
CA LYS A 47 6.09 -58.16 -3.80
C LYS A 47 5.87 -58.72 -2.40
N GLU A 48 6.11 -57.92 -1.37
CA GLU A 48 5.87 -58.32 0.02
C GLU A 48 4.38 -58.59 0.27
N ALA A 49 3.49 -57.75 -0.27
CA ALA A 49 2.04 -57.95 -0.21
C ALA A 49 1.60 -59.22 -0.97
N GLU A 50 2.15 -59.47 -2.15
CA GLU A 50 1.90 -60.72 -2.91
C GLU A 50 2.37 -61.95 -2.14
N SER A 51 3.54 -61.89 -1.49
CA SER A 51 4.04 -62.99 -0.66
C SER A 51 3.14 -63.25 0.56
N CYS A 52 2.62 -62.19 1.20
CA CYS A 52 1.66 -62.31 2.29
C CYS A 52 0.34 -62.97 1.84
N LEU A 53 -0.15 -62.62 0.64
CA LEU A 53 -1.35 -63.22 0.07
C LEU A 53 -1.18 -64.72 -0.19
N VAL A 54 -0.04 -65.12 -0.77
CA VAL A 54 0.27 -66.54 -1.01
C VAL A 54 0.42 -67.31 0.31
N ALA A 55 0.99 -66.70 1.34
CA ALA A 55 1.08 -67.28 2.69
C ALA A 55 -0.31 -67.45 3.35
N LEU A 56 -1.21 -66.50 3.14
CA LEU A 56 -2.60 -66.57 3.60
C LEU A 56 -3.39 -67.67 2.87
N GLU A 57 -3.26 -67.76 1.55
CA GLU A 57 -3.93 -68.80 0.75
C GLU A 57 -3.43 -70.20 1.10
N SER A 58 -2.13 -70.37 1.36
CA SER A 58 -1.54 -71.65 1.80
C SER A 58 -1.85 -72.00 3.26
N GLY A 59 -2.09 -71.00 4.12
CA GLY A 59 -2.47 -71.17 5.53
C GLY A 59 -3.91 -71.67 5.75
N MET A 60 -4.77 -71.67 4.74
CA MET A 60 -6.16 -72.14 4.84
C MET A 60 -6.32 -73.68 4.75
N CYS A 61 -5.24 -74.47 4.70
CA CYS A 61 -5.31 -75.92 4.49
C CYS A 61 -5.23 -76.84 5.73
N PHE A 62 -5.35 -76.35 6.97
CA PHE A 62 -5.51 -77.25 8.14
C PHE A 62 -6.62 -76.83 9.11
N LYS A 63 -7.43 -77.82 9.47
CA LYS A 63 -8.73 -77.73 10.16
C LYS A 63 -8.66 -77.30 11.63
N THR A 64 -9.83 -76.85 12.09
CA THR A 64 -10.49 -77.01 13.41
C THR A 64 -10.40 -75.88 14.43
N GLY A 65 -11.58 -75.34 14.80
CA GLY A 65 -11.82 -74.71 16.11
C GLY A 65 -12.79 -73.52 16.06
N ASP A 66 -14.06 -73.73 16.38
CA ASP A 66 -15.12 -72.69 16.49
C ASP A 66 -14.73 -71.51 17.40
N LEU A 67 -13.84 -71.72 18.37
CA LEU A 67 -13.35 -70.67 19.26
C LEU A 67 -12.30 -69.74 18.62
N CYS A 68 -11.48 -70.26 17.70
CA CYS A 68 -10.47 -69.45 16.99
C CYS A 68 -11.13 -68.59 15.91
N PHE A 69 -12.15 -69.12 15.24
CA PHE A 69 -12.95 -68.37 14.28
C PHE A 69 -13.68 -67.20 14.93
N ASN A 70 -14.25 -67.39 16.12
CA ASN A 70 -14.96 -66.35 16.85
C ASN A 70 -14.00 -65.28 17.41
N PHE A 71 -12.82 -65.67 17.93
CA PHE A 71 -11.81 -64.71 18.40
C PHE A 71 -11.21 -63.89 17.25
N CYS A 72 -10.87 -64.52 16.12
CA CYS A 72 -10.42 -63.81 14.91
C CYS A 72 -11.51 -62.90 14.32
N PHE A 73 -12.78 -63.33 14.36
CA PHE A 73 -13.90 -62.53 13.88
C PHE A 73 -14.22 -61.34 14.79
N VAL A 74 -14.14 -61.50 16.12
CA VAL A 74 -14.32 -60.40 17.09
C VAL A 74 -13.16 -59.41 17.00
N PHE A 75 -11.92 -59.88 16.89
CA PHE A 75 -10.74 -59.02 16.73
C PHE A 75 -10.73 -58.29 15.38
N SER A 76 -11.08 -58.95 14.28
CA SER A 76 -11.19 -58.31 12.96
C SER A 76 -12.33 -57.30 12.93
N ARG A 77 -13.47 -57.59 13.57
CA ARG A 77 -14.60 -56.68 13.66
C ARG A 77 -14.32 -55.48 14.56
N ALA A 78 -13.61 -55.67 15.68
CA ALA A 78 -13.16 -54.56 16.53
C ALA A 78 -12.13 -53.67 15.80
N SER A 79 -11.21 -54.28 15.04
CA SER A 79 -10.25 -53.55 14.21
C SER A 79 -10.92 -52.78 13.07
N LEU A 80 -11.93 -53.37 12.42
CA LEU A 80 -12.76 -52.69 11.41
C LEU A 80 -13.55 -51.52 11.99
N LEU A 81 -14.12 -51.67 13.18
CA LEU A 81 -14.81 -50.57 13.89
C LEU A 81 -13.85 -49.46 14.30
N CYS A 82 -12.63 -49.79 14.72
CA CYS A 82 -11.59 -48.82 15.01
C CYS A 82 -11.14 -48.06 13.74
N LEU A 83 -10.99 -48.77 12.63
CA LEU A 83 -10.65 -48.19 11.33
C LEU A 83 -11.78 -47.30 10.78
N ASP A 84 -13.06 -47.70 10.93
CA ASP A 84 -14.22 -46.87 10.57
C ASP A 84 -14.28 -45.58 11.39
N GLY A 85 -13.95 -45.67 12.69
CA GLY A 85 -13.82 -44.50 13.56
C GLY A 85 -12.72 -43.54 13.10
N GLN A 86 -11.54 -44.05 12.78
CA GLN A 86 -10.44 -43.24 12.25
C GLN A 86 -10.78 -42.63 10.89
N PHE A 87 -11.42 -43.39 10.00
CA PHE A 87 -11.86 -42.90 8.70
C PHE A 87 -12.87 -41.76 8.84
N ARG A 88 -13.82 -41.87 9.77
CA ARG A 88 -14.80 -40.80 10.06
C ARG A 88 -14.15 -39.52 10.59
N ILE A 89 -13.16 -39.64 11.46
CA ILE A 89 -12.40 -38.48 11.97
C ILE A 89 -11.65 -37.83 10.81
N LEU A 90 -10.96 -38.61 9.99
CA LEU A 90 -10.25 -38.11 8.83
C LEU A 90 -11.18 -37.43 7.81
N CYS A 91 -12.39 -37.96 7.60
CA CYS A 91 -13.41 -37.32 6.76
C CYS A 91 -13.91 -35.99 7.35
N LEU A 92 -14.04 -35.88 8.67
CA LEU A 92 -14.39 -34.62 9.33
C LEU A 92 -13.26 -33.58 9.18
N GLU A 93 -12.01 -33.98 9.41
CA GLU A 93 -10.83 -33.11 9.23
C GLU A 93 -10.69 -32.65 7.76
N LEU A 94 -10.94 -33.54 6.79
CA LEU A 94 -10.94 -33.17 5.38
C LEU A 94 -12.06 -32.18 5.04
N SER A 95 -13.27 -32.39 5.59
CA SER A 95 -14.37 -31.47 5.36
C SER A 95 -14.13 -30.10 5.99
N GLU A 96 -13.50 -30.05 7.17
CA GLU A 96 -13.11 -28.79 7.81
C GLU A 96 -12.05 -28.06 6.98
N MET A 97 -11.02 -28.78 6.53
CA MET A 97 -9.98 -28.24 5.65
C MET A 97 -10.54 -27.72 4.32
N GLU A 98 -11.50 -28.43 3.70
CA GLU A 98 -12.18 -27.98 2.48
C GLU A 98 -12.93 -26.65 2.73
N THR A 99 -13.62 -26.51 3.86
CA THR A 99 -14.31 -25.25 4.19
C THR A 99 -13.34 -24.09 4.45
N GLU A 100 -12.18 -24.36 5.05
CA GLU A 100 -11.12 -23.35 5.24
C GLU A 100 -10.51 -22.91 3.91
N ASP A 101 -10.26 -23.84 2.98
CA ASP A 101 -9.73 -23.54 1.64
C ASP A 101 -10.72 -22.71 0.82
N GLU A 102 -12.02 -23.05 0.85
CA GLU A 102 -13.08 -22.23 0.23
C GLU A 102 -13.12 -20.81 0.80
N GLN A 103 -13.00 -20.66 2.13
CA GLN A 103 -12.96 -19.35 2.76
C GLN A 103 -11.72 -18.55 2.36
N MET A 104 -10.56 -19.22 2.26
CA MET A 104 -9.31 -18.59 1.81
C MET A 104 -9.38 -18.15 0.35
N LEU A 105 -10.03 -18.94 -0.52
CA LEU A 105 -10.26 -18.58 -1.92
C LEU A 105 -11.13 -17.33 -2.04
N LEU A 106 -12.21 -17.23 -1.26
CA LEU A 106 -13.06 -16.03 -1.21
C LEU A 106 -12.26 -14.80 -0.76
N GLN A 107 -11.46 -14.93 0.30
CA GLN A 107 -10.58 -13.85 0.75
C GLN A 107 -9.55 -13.45 -0.31
N MET A 108 -8.98 -14.41 -1.03
CA MET A 108 -8.02 -14.15 -2.09
C MET A 108 -8.65 -13.42 -3.28
N ASP A 109 -9.89 -13.75 -3.63
CA ASP A 109 -10.62 -13.03 -4.68
C ASP A 109 -11.01 -11.62 -4.23
N GLU A 110 -11.44 -11.42 -2.99
CA GLU A 110 -11.62 -10.07 -2.42
C GLU A 110 -10.33 -9.26 -2.50
N LEU A 111 -9.21 -9.83 -2.06
CA LEU A 111 -7.90 -9.17 -2.13
C LEU A 111 -7.51 -8.81 -3.58
N LYS A 112 -7.68 -9.72 -4.53
CA LYS A 112 -7.43 -9.43 -5.96
C LYS A 112 -8.32 -8.31 -6.50
N THR A 113 -9.57 -8.22 -6.06
CA THR A 113 -10.45 -7.10 -6.47
C THR A 113 -9.98 -5.79 -5.85
N THR A 114 -9.56 -5.79 -4.59
CA THR A 114 -9.00 -4.60 -3.94
C THR A 114 -7.70 -4.15 -4.61
N GLU A 115 -6.80 -5.07 -4.94
CA GLU A 115 -5.55 -4.81 -5.67
C GLU A 115 -5.83 -4.12 -7.02
N LYS A 116 -6.75 -4.69 -7.82
CA LYS A 116 -7.16 -4.08 -9.11
C LYS A 116 -7.75 -2.68 -8.94
N ASN A 117 -8.51 -2.45 -7.87
CA ASN A 117 -9.06 -1.13 -7.58
C ASN A 117 -7.96 -0.14 -7.17
N CYS A 118 -7.02 -0.56 -6.32
CA CYS A 118 -5.85 0.24 -5.94
C CYS A 118 -4.99 0.57 -7.16
N GLN A 119 -4.75 -0.38 -8.06
CA GLN A 119 -3.99 -0.16 -9.28
C GLN A 119 -4.68 0.85 -10.21
N LYS A 120 -6.00 0.76 -10.40
CA LYS A 120 -6.76 1.76 -11.16
C LYS A 120 -6.70 3.16 -10.54
N ILE A 121 -6.65 3.24 -9.21
CA ILE A 121 -6.45 4.51 -8.51
C ILE A 121 -5.03 5.01 -8.78
N LEU A 122 -4.02 4.14 -8.70
CA LEU A 122 -2.63 4.50 -9.00
C LEU A 122 -2.44 5.00 -10.43
N GLU A 123 -3.04 4.34 -11.41
CA GLU A 123 -2.98 4.76 -12.82
C GLU A 123 -3.74 6.05 -13.10
N LYS A 124 -4.75 6.38 -12.28
CA LYS A 124 -5.53 7.61 -12.41
C LYS A 124 -4.84 8.82 -11.78
N TYR A 125 -4.04 8.60 -10.75
CA TYR A 125 -3.37 9.66 -10.00
C TYR A 125 -1.86 9.47 -10.13
N ASP A 126 -1.22 10.26 -11.00
CA ASP A 126 0.24 10.35 -11.03
C ASP A 126 0.70 10.95 -9.70
N PHE A 127 1.26 10.12 -8.83
CA PHE A 127 1.73 10.55 -7.50
C PHE A 127 3.15 11.13 -7.54
N THR A 128 3.82 11.11 -8.68
CA THR A 128 5.11 11.77 -8.88
C THR A 128 4.87 13.25 -9.12
N GLU A 129 4.75 14.00 -8.02
CA GLU A 129 4.64 15.47 -8.02
C GLU A 129 5.98 16.18 -8.28
N TRP A 130 7.05 15.43 -8.60
CA TRP A 130 8.39 15.99 -8.82
C TRP A 130 8.97 15.69 -10.19
N GLU A 131 9.76 16.65 -10.67
CA GLU A 131 10.57 16.55 -11.87
C GLU A 131 12.06 16.71 -11.50
N ILE A 132 12.93 15.96 -12.18
CA ILE A 132 14.38 16.09 -12.00
C ILE A 132 14.87 17.19 -12.94
N LEU A 133 15.37 18.28 -12.36
CA LEU A 133 15.98 19.36 -13.14
C LEU A 133 17.44 19.04 -13.46
N GLU A 134 18.19 18.65 -12.44
CA GLU A 134 19.63 18.41 -12.54
C GLU A 134 19.99 17.12 -11.81
N TRP A 135 20.82 16.31 -12.47
CA TRP A 135 21.49 15.18 -11.84
C TRP A 135 22.96 15.24 -12.20
N SER A 136 23.80 15.46 -11.19
CA SER A 136 25.25 15.53 -11.34
C SER A 136 25.92 14.58 -10.36
N GLU A 137 27.25 14.45 -10.47
CA GLU A 137 28.02 13.73 -9.47
C GLU A 137 27.90 14.39 -8.10
N GLN A 138 27.80 15.71 -7.96
CA GLN A 138 27.86 16.36 -6.64
C GLN A 138 26.49 16.68 -6.04
N GLN A 139 25.46 16.79 -6.88
CA GLN A 139 24.14 17.19 -6.45
C GLN A 139 23.03 16.67 -7.37
N ALA A 140 21.83 16.52 -6.83
CA ALA A 140 20.59 16.33 -7.57
C ALA A 140 19.57 17.40 -7.16
N VAL A 141 18.88 17.96 -8.14
CA VAL A 141 17.88 19.02 -7.94
C VAL A 141 16.53 18.54 -8.44
N PHE A 142 15.53 18.59 -7.56
CA PHE A 142 14.16 18.18 -7.82
C PHE A 142 13.23 19.38 -7.67
N HIS A 143 12.31 19.54 -8.62
CA HIS A 143 11.25 20.55 -8.56
C HIS A 143 9.93 19.91 -8.20
N PHE A 144 9.14 20.60 -7.39
CA PHE A 144 7.79 20.23 -6.97
C PHE A 144 6.84 21.41 -7.23
N LEU A 145 5.54 21.12 -7.37
CA LEU A 145 4.48 22.13 -7.52
C LEU A 145 4.75 23.13 -8.66
N TYR A 146 4.96 22.65 -9.88
CA TYR A 146 5.19 23.51 -11.05
C TYR A 146 6.34 24.50 -10.80
N ASP A 147 7.49 23.99 -10.40
CA ASP A 147 8.75 24.72 -10.17
C ASP A 147 8.73 25.74 -9.00
N SER A 148 7.68 25.74 -8.17
CA SER A 148 7.57 26.68 -7.04
C SER A 148 8.32 26.24 -5.78
N LEU A 149 8.67 24.95 -5.69
CA LEU A 149 9.44 24.36 -4.60
C LEU A 149 10.61 23.55 -5.18
N GLU A 150 11.80 23.76 -4.64
CA GLU A 150 13.00 23.04 -5.03
C GLU A 150 13.60 22.28 -3.85
N LEU A 151 14.00 21.04 -4.12
CA LEU A 151 14.78 20.19 -3.23
C LEU A 151 16.15 19.96 -3.87
N THR A 152 17.18 20.46 -3.21
CA THR A 152 18.58 20.26 -3.59
C THR A 152 19.22 19.25 -2.65
N VAL A 153 19.65 18.13 -3.22
CA VAL A 153 20.32 17.02 -2.52
C VAL A 153 21.80 17.06 -2.88
N VAL A 154 22.67 17.24 -1.89
CA VAL A 154 24.13 17.29 -2.09
C VAL A 154 24.75 15.96 -1.66
N PHE A 155 25.52 15.35 -2.55
CA PHE A 155 26.16 14.05 -2.33
C PHE A 155 27.60 14.19 -1.85
N GLU A 156 28.08 13.18 -1.12
CA GLU A 156 29.50 13.07 -0.79
C GLU A 156 30.34 12.81 -2.06
N PRO A 157 31.54 13.41 -2.21
CA PRO A 157 32.38 13.20 -3.39
C PRO A 157 32.61 11.72 -3.68
N PRO A 158 32.61 11.31 -4.96
CA PRO A 158 32.78 9.91 -5.32
C PRO A 158 34.14 9.39 -4.84
N VAL A 159 34.15 8.17 -4.29
CA VAL A 159 35.38 7.43 -4.01
C VAL A 159 35.91 6.88 -5.34
N ASP A 160 37.22 6.96 -5.59
CA ASP A 160 37.86 6.59 -6.86
C ASP A 160 37.30 5.29 -7.47
N GLY A 161 36.61 5.39 -8.62
CA GLY A 161 36.13 4.26 -9.42
C GLY A 161 34.62 4.20 -9.72
N ASP A 162 33.80 5.13 -9.22
CA ASP A 162 32.36 5.20 -9.51
C ASP A 162 32.05 6.26 -10.58
N ASP A 163 32.10 5.87 -11.86
CA ASP A 163 31.97 6.76 -13.02
C ASP A 163 30.54 7.33 -13.23
N LEU A 164 29.54 6.94 -12.42
CA LEU A 164 28.15 7.37 -12.63
C LEU A 164 27.37 7.73 -11.35
N GLY A 165 27.98 7.63 -10.16
CA GLY A 165 27.33 7.99 -8.90
C GLY A 165 26.03 7.22 -8.62
N VAL A 166 25.94 5.98 -9.13
CA VAL A 166 24.74 5.12 -9.04
C VAL A 166 24.79 4.21 -7.81
N ASP A 167 25.87 4.25 -7.02
CA ASP A 167 25.94 3.44 -5.81
C ASP A 167 24.85 3.87 -4.80
N PRO A 168 23.87 2.99 -4.48
CA PRO A 168 22.82 3.30 -3.52
C PRO A 168 23.35 3.52 -2.10
N SER A 169 24.60 3.12 -1.81
CA SER A 169 25.26 3.32 -0.52
C SER A 169 25.84 4.72 -0.32
N ARG A 170 25.81 5.57 -1.36
CA ARG A 170 26.38 6.92 -1.33
C ARG A 170 25.73 7.79 -0.27
N THR A 171 26.55 8.47 0.54
CA THR A 171 26.11 9.37 1.60
C THR A 171 25.55 10.68 1.05
N ILE A 172 24.47 11.17 1.66
CA ILE A 172 23.92 12.51 1.41
C ILE A 172 24.45 13.46 2.47
N ILE A 173 25.10 14.54 2.04
CA ILE A 173 25.66 15.57 2.93
C ILE A 173 24.56 16.51 3.41
N SER A 174 23.68 16.99 2.51
CA SER A 174 22.61 17.91 2.88
C SER A 174 21.41 17.79 1.96
N LEU A 175 20.23 18.03 2.54
CA LEU A 175 18.98 18.24 1.81
C LEU A 175 18.49 19.66 2.11
N ASN A 176 18.42 20.48 1.08
CA ASN A 176 18.00 21.88 1.19
C ASN A 176 16.68 22.07 0.44
N PHE A 177 15.76 22.78 1.07
CA PHE A 177 14.48 23.13 0.48
C PHE A 177 14.41 24.63 0.27
N GLU A 178 14.14 25.04 -0.96
CA GLU A 178 13.96 26.43 -1.34
C GLU A 178 12.60 26.62 -1.99
N SER A 179 12.05 27.82 -1.88
CA SER A 179 10.83 28.16 -2.61
C SER A 179 10.95 29.45 -3.36
N PHE A 180 10.40 29.40 -4.56
CA PHE A 180 10.43 30.48 -5.54
C PHE A 180 9.08 31.16 -5.71
N LEU A 181 8.11 30.88 -4.82
CA LEU A 181 6.82 31.56 -4.86
C LEU A 181 6.97 33.03 -4.43
N ASP A 182 6.54 33.94 -5.30
CA ASP A 182 6.40 35.35 -4.96
C ASP A 182 5.16 35.56 -4.08
N VAL A 183 5.36 35.67 -2.77
CA VAL A 183 4.29 35.82 -1.78
C VAL A 183 3.42 37.07 -2.02
N GLU A 184 3.94 38.11 -2.67
CA GLU A 184 3.17 39.34 -2.92
C GLU A 184 2.26 39.22 -4.14
N GLN A 185 2.64 38.42 -5.13
CA GLN A 185 1.88 38.23 -6.38
C GLN A 185 1.05 36.95 -6.42
N ALA A 186 1.39 35.96 -5.60
CA ALA A 186 0.74 34.65 -5.62
C ALA A 186 -0.67 34.70 -4.99
N PRO A 187 -1.58 33.83 -5.46
CA PRO A 187 -2.86 33.62 -4.81
C PRO A 187 -2.71 33.22 -3.34
N PRO A 188 -3.62 33.68 -2.44
CA PRO A 188 -3.59 33.28 -1.03
C PRO A 188 -3.65 31.76 -0.82
N SER A 189 -4.33 31.02 -1.71
CA SER A 189 -4.35 29.56 -1.76
C SER A 189 -2.95 28.97 -1.90
N SER A 190 -2.17 29.45 -2.89
CA SER A 190 -0.79 28.99 -3.14
C SER A 190 0.13 29.32 -1.96
N CYS A 191 0.01 30.53 -1.40
CA CYS A 191 0.79 30.93 -0.22
C CYS A 191 0.51 30.03 0.99
N LEU A 192 -0.75 29.64 1.21
CA LEU A 192 -1.14 28.70 2.26
C LEU A 192 -0.52 27.31 2.01
N VAL A 193 -0.65 26.78 0.79
CA VAL A 193 -0.11 25.47 0.41
C VAL A 193 1.37 25.38 0.69
N GLN A 194 2.14 26.36 0.22
CA GLN A 194 3.58 26.41 0.44
C GLN A 194 3.90 26.47 1.94
N ARG A 195 3.20 27.32 2.70
CA ARG A 195 3.43 27.44 4.14
C ARG A 195 3.20 26.13 4.89
N LEU A 196 2.16 25.38 4.52
CA LEU A 196 1.89 24.06 5.11
C LEU A 196 2.97 23.03 4.76
N ILE A 197 3.52 23.09 3.54
CA ILE A 197 4.62 22.23 3.11
C ILE A 197 5.91 22.56 3.89
N PHE A 198 6.26 23.84 4.05
CA PHE A 198 7.42 24.21 4.87
C PHE A 198 7.22 23.87 6.34
N GLN A 199 6.00 24.02 6.87
CA GLN A 199 5.68 23.55 8.23
C GLN A 199 5.92 22.05 8.37
N PHE A 200 5.61 21.24 7.34
CA PHE A 200 5.97 19.83 7.33
C PHE A 200 7.48 19.63 7.35
N ILE A 201 8.19 20.28 6.41
CA ILE A 201 9.64 20.15 6.25
C ILE A 201 10.36 20.48 7.56
N GLU A 202 9.99 21.59 8.20
CA GLU A 202 10.55 22.02 9.48
C GLU A 202 10.20 21.05 10.63
N SER A 203 8.98 20.52 10.65
CA SER A 203 8.53 19.58 11.70
C SER A 203 9.28 18.23 11.66
N GLN A 204 9.80 17.84 10.50
CA GLN A 204 10.52 16.58 10.34
C GLN A 204 11.94 16.62 10.95
N GLY A 205 12.44 17.79 11.34
CA GLY A 205 13.74 17.95 11.99
C GLY A 205 14.90 17.80 11.00
N ASN A 206 15.94 17.05 11.39
CA ASN A 206 17.13 16.89 10.55
C ASN A 206 16.92 15.84 9.46
N TRP A 207 16.66 16.30 8.22
CA TRP A 207 16.46 15.43 7.07
C TRP A 207 17.67 14.55 6.73
N GLN A 208 18.88 14.97 7.12
CA GLN A 208 20.11 14.16 6.97
C GLN A 208 20.03 12.85 7.76
N GLU A 209 19.43 12.85 8.95
CA GLU A 209 19.29 11.64 9.77
C GLU A 209 18.28 10.65 9.16
N LYS A 210 17.27 11.18 8.47
CA LYS A 210 16.24 10.39 7.78
C LYS A 210 16.69 9.87 6.42
N CYS A 211 17.60 10.59 5.78
CA CYS A 211 18.14 10.27 4.46
C CYS A 211 19.67 10.27 4.51
N PRO A 212 20.30 9.33 5.23
CA PRO A 212 21.75 9.29 5.32
C PRO A 212 22.39 8.85 4.01
N THR A 213 21.69 8.03 3.22
CA THR A 213 22.20 7.47 1.96
C THR A 213 21.18 7.60 0.83
N LEU A 214 21.69 7.50 -0.41
CA LEU A 214 20.89 7.57 -1.63
C LEU A 214 19.78 6.52 -1.67
N TYR A 215 19.97 5.36 -1.04
CA TYR A 215 18.94 4.32 -0.90
C TYR A 215 17.63 4.83 -0.29
N TYR A 216 17.70 5.78 0.66
CA TYR A 216 16.51 6.33 1.33
C TYR A 216 15.89 7.50 0.57
N LEU A 217 16.56 8.05 -0.45
CA LEU A 217 16.08 9.21 -1.20
C LEU A 217 14.70 8.96 -1.86
N PRO A 218 14.43 7.82 -2.52
CA PRO A 218 13.10 7.56 -3.10
C PRO A 218 11.98 7.58 -2.05
N GLN A 219 12.25 7.10 -0.83
CA GLN A 219 11.27 7.12 0.26
C GLN A 219 10.99 8.55 0.72
N VAL A 220 12.04 9.36 0.90
CA VAL A 220 11.88 10.78 1.26
C VAL A 220 11.13 11.56 0.19
N LEU A 221 11.48 11.35 -1.10
CA LEU A 221 10.76 11.95 -2.21
C LEU A 221 9.28 11.55 -2.21
N HIS A 222 8.98 10.28 -1.93
CA HIS A 222 7.60 9.80 -1.82
C HIS A 222 6.83 10.48 -0.68
N ASP A 223 7.42 10.55 0.52
CA ASP A 223 6.79 11.16 1.69
C ASP A 223 6.49 12.65 1.46
N ILE A 224 7.44 13.37 0.84
CA ILE A 224 7.27 14.78 0.46
C ILE A 224 6.18 14.90 -0.61
N SER A 225 6.22 14.08 -1.66
CA SER A 225 5.21 14.09 -2.74
C SER A 225 3.80 13.92 -2.20
N LEU A 226 3.63 13.06 -1.20
CA LEU A 226 2.34 12.80 -0.59
C LEU A 226 1.82 14.02 0.18
N VAL A 227 2.68 14.74 0.91
CA VAL A 227 2.29 15.99 1.59
C VAL A 227 2.02 17.09 0.58
N VAL A 228 2.89 17.24 -0.42
CA VAL A 228 2.76 18.21 -1.51
C VAL A 228 1.43 18.03 -2.24
N ASN A 229 1.09 16.81 -2.64
CA ASN A 229 -0.18 16.50 -3.32
C ASN A 229 -1.40 16.82 -2.43
N ARG A 230 -1.37 16.46 -1.14
CA ARG A 230 -2.46 16.79 -0.20
C ARG A 230 -2.66 18.28 -0.07
N CYS A 231 -1.58 19.04 0.03
CA CYS A 231 -1.63 20.50 0.13
C CYS A 231 -2.08 21.11 -1.21
N LYS A 232 -1.62 20.60 -2.35
CA LYS A 232 -2.10 21.01 -3.69
C LYS A 232 -3.62 20.87 -3.82
N ILE A 233 -4.16 19.70 -3.47
CA ILE A 233 -5.60 19.45 -3.47
C ILE A 233 -6.34 20.45 -2.56
N LEU A 234 -5.79 20.75 -1.38
CA LEU A 234 -6.36 21.78 -0.49
C LEU A 234 -6.36 23.16 -1.17
N GLY A 235 -5.28 23.55 -1.85
CA GLY A 235 -5.22 24.79 -2.62
C GLY A 235 -6.33 24.86 -3.67
N GLU A 236 -6.52 23.78 -4.43
CA GLU A 236 -7.60 23.66 -5.42
C GLU A 236 -9.00 23.72 -4.78
N GLU A 237 -9.18 23.14 -3.60
CA GLU A 237 -10.44 23.23 -2.84
C GLU A 237 -10.75 24.67 -2.43
N ILE A 238 -9.74 25.41 -1.97
CA ILE A 238 -9.87 26.82 -1.59
C ILE A 238 -10.25 27.68 -2.80
N GLU A 239 -9.55 27.53 -3.92
CA GLU A 239 -9.88 28.23 -5.17
C GLU A 239 -11.29 27.89 -5.66
N PHE A 240 -11.70 26.62 -5.53
CA PHE A 240 -13.05 26.19 -5.82
C PHE A 240 -14.07 26.91 -4.93
N LEU A 241 -13.80 27.03 -3.63
CA LEU A 241 -14.67 27.71 -2.68
C LEU A 241 -14.72 29.22 -2.90
N GLU A 242 -13.63 29.86 -3.27
CA GLU A 242 -13.62 31.28 -3.66
C GLU A 242 -14.47 31.52 -4.91
N ARG A 243 -14.38 30.64 -5.90
CA ARG A 243 -15.10 30.80 -7.17
C ARG A 243 -16.56 30.34 -7.13
N TRP A 244 -16.88 29.31 -6.37
CA TRP A 244 -18.19 28.65 -6.35
C TRP A 244 -18.87 28.64 -4.97
N GLY A 245 -18.26 29.25 -3.96
CA GLY A 245 -18.75 29.29 -2.58
C GLY A 245 -20.17 29.83 -2.44
N GLY A 246 -20.57 30.78 -3.29
CA GLY A 246 -21.92 31.33 -3.29
C GLY A 246 -23.03 30.28 -3.45
N LYS A 247 -22.76 29.16 -4.15
CA LYS A 247 -23.70 28.03 -4.27
C LYS A 247 -23.98 27.34 -2.92
N PHE A 248 -23.08 27.49 -1.96
CA PHE A 248 -23.12 26.87 -0.65
C PHE A 248 -23.47 27.87 0.47
N ASN A 249 -24.01 29.05 0.13
CA ASN A 249 -24.21 30.16 1.06
C ASN A 249 -22.91 30.65 1.75
N LEU A 250 -21.75 30.37 1.13
CA LEU A 250 -20.46 30.90 1.54
C LEU A 250 -20.25 32.24 0.85
N LEU A 251 -20.25 33.32 1.64
CA LEU A 251 -20.11 34.69 1.15
C LEU A 251 -18.67 35.08 0.89
N LYS A 252 -17.76 34.67 1.79
CA LYS A 252 -16.36 35.06 1.74
C LYS A 252 -15.49 33.95 2.30
N THR A 253 -14.37 33.71 1.61
CA THR A 253 -13.22 32.96 2.11
C THR A 253 -12.10 33.97 2.37
N ASP A 254 -11.44 33.86 3.52
CA ASP A 254 -10.30 34.69 3.88
C ASP A 254 -9.22 33.79 4.47
N ILE A 255 -7.97 34.02 4.10
CA ILE A 255 -6.85 33.18 4.52
C ILE A 255 -5.86 34.06 5.23
N LYS A 256 -5.52 33.67 6.46
CA LYS A 256 -4.49 34.33 7.24
C LYS A 256 -3.53 33.30 7.80
N ASP A 257 -2.29 33.34 7.31
CA ASP A 257 -1.24 32.39 7.68
C ASP A 257 -1.66 30.94 7.41
N THR A 258 -2.02 30.17 8.44
CA THR A 258 -2.53 28.78 8.34
C THR A 258 -4.01 28.67 8.70
N GLU A 259 -4.67 29.79 8.96
CA GLU A 259 -6.09 29.84 9.30
C GLU A 259 -6.93 30.19 8.07
N VAL A 260 -7.95 29.38 7.81
CA VAL A 260 -8.95 29.62 6.78
C VAL A 260 -10.26 30.02 7.42
N LYS A 261 -10.74 31.21 7.09
CA LYS A 261 -12.00 31.77 7.56
C LYS A 261 -13.05 31.68 6.47
N LEU A 262 -14.20 31.12 6.84
CA LEU A 262 -15.33 30.87 5.96
C LEU A 262 -16.55 31.58 6.53
N LEU A 263 -16.99 32.66 5.87
CA LEU A 263 -18.17 33.41 6.26
C LEU A 263 -19.42 32.87 5.57
N PHE A 264 -20.27 32.20 6.33
CA PHE A 264 -21.57 31.71 5.86
C PHE A 264 -22.68 32.72 6.15
N SER A 265 -23.61 32.86 5.20
CA SER A 265 -24.81 33.67 5.39
C SER A 265 -25.95 33.13 4.55
N ALA A 266 -27.03 32.74 5.21
CA ALA A 266 -28.26 32.32 4.56
C ALA A 266 -29.44 33.05 5.22
N SER A 267 -30.14 33.89 4.45
CA SER A 267 -31.33 34.59 4.94
C SER A 267 -32.48 33.62 5.20
N ALA A 268 -32.63 32.58 4.38
CA ALA A 268 -33.66 31.55 4.52
C ALA A 268 -33.58 30.80 5.86
N ALA A 269 -32.37 30.46 6.29
CA ALA A 269 -32.10 29.83 7.59
C ALA A 269 -31.94 30.85 8.74
N PHE A 270 -32.10 32.14 8.47
CA PHE A 270 -31.83 33.24 9.41
C PHE A 270 -30.49 33.09 10.14
N ALA A 271 -29.44 32.76 9.39
CA ALA A 271 -28.14 32.40 9.92
C ALA A 271 -27.00 33.19 9.26
N LYS A 272 -26.07 33.69 10.08
CA LYS A 272 -24.80 34.26 9.66
C LYS A 272 -23.74 33.95 10.70
N PHE A 273 -22.68 33.25 10.30
CA PHE A 273 -21.58 32.91 11.19
C PHE A 273 -20.27 32.79 10.40
N GLU A 274 -19.16 33.01 11.07
CA GLU A 274 -17.82 32.83 10.54
C GLU A 274 -17.19 31.59 11.18
N LEU A 275 -16.75 30.65 10.35
CA LEU A 275 -16.01 29.46 10.75
C LEU A 275 -14.53 29.69 10.48
N THR A 276 -13.70 29.64 11.52
CA THR A 276 -12.23 29.65 11.36
C THR A 276 -11.70 28.23 11.56
N LEU A 277 -10.94 27.75 10.58
CA LEU A 277 -10.29 26.43 10.58
C LEU A 277 -8.77 26.63 10.63
N SER A 278 -8.11 26.06 11.63
CA SER A 278 -6.64 26.06 11.72
C SER A 278 -6.10 24.84 10.99
N LEU A 279 -5.41 25.07 9.87
CA LEU A 279 -4.84 24.01 9.06
C LEU A 279 -3.42 23.67 9.50
N SER A 280 -2.99 22.45 9.21
CA SER A 280 -1.62 21.98 9.43
C SER A 280 -1.19 21.07 8.28
N SER A 281 0.10 20.78 8.21
CA SER A 281 0.69 19.82 7.26
C SER A 281 0.06 18.42 7.30
N ASN A 282 -0.63 18.08 8.39
CA ASN A 282 -1.30 16.80 8.55
C ASN A 282 -2.70 16.76 7.92
N TYR A 283 -3.15 17.84 7.28
CA TYR A 283 -4.41 17.84 6.53
C TYR A 283 -4.37 16.80 5.39
N PRO A 284 -5.46 16.06 5.11
CA PRO A 284 -6.75 16.03 5.82
C PRO A 284 -6.82 14.94 6.89
N SER A 285 -5.71 14.32 7.29
CA SER A 285 -5.67 13.11 8.11
C SER A 285 -6.02 13.30 9.59
N VAL A 286 -5.98 14.54 10.10
CA VAL A 286 -6.22 14.86 11.51
C VAL A 286 -7.46 15.75 11.63
N PRO A 287 -8.28 15.60 12.69
CA PRO A 287 -9.40 16.50 12.96
C PRO A 287 -8.92 17.96 13.03
N LEU A 288 -9.65 18.84 12.35
CA LEU A 288 -9.31 20.26 12.26
C LEU A 288 -9.70 20.99 13.55
N PRO A 289 -8.76 21.69 14.22
CA PRO A 289 -9.13 22.68 15.22
C PRO A 289 -9.94 23.78 14.55
N PHE A 290 -11.04 24.19 15.20
CA PHE A 290 -11.94 25.20 14.67
C PHE A 290 -12.50 26.10 15.77
N SER A 291 -12.93 27.28 15.36
CA SER A 291 -13.70 28.21 16.21
C SER A 291 -14.82 28.83 15.40
N VAL A 292 -15.97 29.10 16.04
CA VAL A 292 -17.16 29.65 15.39
C VAL A 292 -17.51 31.01 15.99
N GLN A 293 -17.61 32.03 15.15
CA GLN A 293 -18.12 33.33 15.53
C GLN A 293 -19.54 33.51 14.97
N ILE A 294 -20.52 33.58 15.85
CA ILE A 294 -21.93 33.76 15.49
C ILE A 294 -22.21 35.26 15.31
N HIS A 295 -22.84 35.63 14.19
CA HIS A 295 -23.35 36.98 13.98
C HIS A 295 -24.88 37.04 14.04
N ILE A 296 -25.56 36.05 13.46
CA ILE A 296 -27.03 35.95 13.38
C ILE A 296 -27.42 34.47 13.49
N GLY A 297 -28.49 34.16 14.23
CA GLY A 297 -29.01 32.80 14.39
C GLY A 297 -28.38 32.05 15.57
N ASN A 298 -28.67 30.74 15.64
CA ASN A 298 -28.29 29.88 16.77
C ASN A 298 -27.28 28.78 16.38
N ILE A 299 -26.71 28.83 15.18
CA ILE A 299 -25.71 27.85 14.73
C ILE A 299 -24.39 28.19 15.39
N GLY A 300 -23.96 27.35 16.34
CA GLY A 300 -22.72 27.54 17.08
C GLY A 300 -21.76 26.36 16.93
N GLU A 301 -20.84 26.26 17.89
CA GLU A 301 -19.79 25.23 17.86
C GLU A 301 -20.34 23.80 17.92
N LYS A 302 -21.47 23.57 18.61
CA LYS A 302 -22.03 22.22 18.76
C LYS A 302 -22.54 21.66 17.43
N GLU A 303 -23.29 22.46 16.69
CA GLU A 303 -23.84 22.08 15.39
C GLU A 303 -22.72 21.87 14.37
N ILE A 304 -21.73 22.76 14.36
CA ILE A 304 -20.56 22.66 13.49
C ILE A 304 -19.69 21.44 13.85
N SER A 305 -19.44 21.20 15.15
CA SER A 305 -18.71 20.03 15.63
C SER A 305 -19.36 18.72 15.17
N ALA A 306 -20.69 18.65 15.19
CA ALA A 306 -21.43 17.48 14.73
C ALA A 306 -21.22 17.25 13.23
N VAL A 307 -21.21 18.31 12.42
CA VAL A 307 -20.91 18.21 10.99
C VAL A 307 -19.48 17.76 10.76
N LEU A 308 -18.48 18.40 11.37
CA LEU A 308 -17.06 18.03 11.17
C LEU A 308 -16.79 16.57 11.57
N SER A 309 -17.41 16.09 12.66
CA SER A 309 -17.28 14.71 13.13
C SER A 309 -17.93 13.68 12.19
N SER A 310 -18.93 14.10 11.40
CA SER A 310 -19.58 13.24 10.42
C SER A 310 -18.78 13.07 9.13
N VAL A 311 -17.82 13.97 8.86
CA VAL A 311 -17.01 13.92 7.64
C VAL A 311 -15.78 13.06 7.89
N SER A 312 -15.64 11.97 7.13
CA SER A 312 -14.41 11.20 7.12
C SER A 312 -13.25 12.01 6.51
N ALA A 313 -12.11 12.00 7.19
CA ALA A 313 -10.83 12.50 6.69
C ALA A 313 -10.51 11.87 5.32
N GLY A 314 -10.09 12.68 4.35
CA GLY A 314 -9.73 12.18 3.03
C GLY A 314 -9.82 13.21 1.90
N HIS A 315 -9.91 12.73 0.67
CA HIS A 315 -9.95 13.58 -0.51
C HIS A 315 -11.15 14.55 -0.48
N HIS A 316 -10.89 15.81 -0.84
CA HIS A 316 -11.86 16.91 -0.83
C HIS A 316 -12.55 17.15 0.53
N TYR A 317 -11.78 17.04 1.62
CA TYR A 317 -12.32 17.11 2.98
C TYR A 317 -13.02 18.45 3.26
N LEU A 318 -12.37 19.58 2.96
CA LEU A 318 -12.91 20.92 3.18
C LEU A 318 -14.18 21.14 2.36
N ARG A 319 -14.17 20.78 1.08
CA ARG A 319 -15.34 20.90 0.20
C ARG A 319 -16.52 20.07 0.71
N ARG A 320 -16.26 18.86 1.22
CA ARG A 320 -17.29 18.01 1.82
C ARG A 320 -17.87 18.62 3.09
N ILE A 321 -17.03 19.20 3.96
CA ILE A 321 -17.49 19.95 5.14
C ILE A 321 -18.41 21.10 4.71
N VAL A 322 -17.97 21.96 3.79
CA VAL A 322 -18.76 23.10 3.31
C VAL A 322 -20.09 22.63 2.70
N THR A 323 -20.07 21.54 1.94
CA THR A 323 -21.28 20.96 1.35
C THR A 323 -22.26 20.48 2.43
N LEU A 324 -21.77 19.82 3.47
CA LEU A 324 -22.62 19.32 4.56
C LEU A 324 -23.12 20.45 5.47
N ILE A 325 -22.32 21.49 5.72
CA ILE A 325 -22.78 22.70 6.42
C ILE A 325 -23.93 23.33 5.61
N HIS A 326 -23.76 23.45 4.30
CA HIS A 326 -24.80 23.97 3.44
C HIS A 326 -26.08 23.12 3.51
N GLN A 327 -25.97 21.80 3.36
CA GLN A 327 -27.13 20.89 3.34
C GLN A 327 -27.83 20.76 4.70
N ASN A 328 -27.08 20.66 5.80
CA ASN A 328 -27.65 20.33 7.10
C ASN A 328 -28.03 21.56 7.91
N LEU A 329 -27.34 22.69 7.71
CA LEU A 329 -27.49 23.87 8.57
C LEU A 329 -28.06 25.09 7.85
N LEU A 330 -27.90 25.19 6.52
CA LEU A 330 -28.26 26.40 5.76
C LEU A 330 -29.36 26.16 4.72
N GLN A 331 -29.53 24.94 4.24
CA GLN A 331 -30.69 24.50 3.48
C GLN A 331 -31.74 24.00 4.48
N ASP A 332 -32.54 24.93 5.02
CA ASP A 332 -33.74 24.51 5.72
C ASP A 332 -34.82 24.20 4.68
N LEU A 333 -35.09 22.89 4.49
CA LEU A 333 -36.34 22.35 3.99
C LEU A 333 -37.33 22.34 5.18
N ARG A 334 -37.88 23.50 5.53
CA ARG A 334 -39.04 23.59 6.42
C ARG A 334 -40.08 24.53 5.86
#